data_AF-A0A2R6Y3Z4-F1
#
_entry.id   AF-A0A2R6Y3Z4-F1
#
_cell.length_a   1.000
_cell.length_b   1.000
_cell.length_c   1.000
_cell.angle_alpha   90.00
_cell.angle_beta   90.00
_cell.angle_gamma   90.00
#
_symmetry.space_group_name_H-M   'P 1'
#
loop_
_entity.id
_entity.type
_entity.pdbx_description
1 polymer ?
#
loop_
_entity_poly.entity_id
_entity_poly.type
_entity_poly.pdbx_seq_one_letter_code
_entity_poly.pdbx_strand_id
1 'polypeptide(L)' 'MVAHRADFDALPIQDEKDVSYKSTVPGVMHACGHDGHTATLLAVAKVLANRRSISKGILS' A
#
# COMPACT_ATOMS: atom_id res chain seq x y z
N MET A 1 -12.31 -13.02 13.17
CA MET A 1 -12.09 -12.25 11.92
C MET A 1 -11.17 -11.08 12.23
N VAL A 2 -10.07 -10.93 11.49
CA VAL A 2 -9.12 -9.81 11.62
C VAL A 2 -8.98 -9.15 10.26
N ALA A 3 -9.32 -7.86 10.17
CA ALA A 3 -9.26 -7.09 8.92
C ALA A 3 -8.01 -6.21 8.90
N HIS A 4 -7.30 -6.22 7.77
CA HIS A 4 -6.15 -5.35 7.51
C HIS A 4 -6.56 -4.30 6.48
N ARG A 5 -6.31 -3.03 6.77
CA ARG A 5 -6.67 -1.89 5.92
C ARG A 5 -5.43 -1.08 5.59
N ALA A 6 -5.30 -0.66 4.34
CA ALA A 6 -4.37 0.36 3.89
C ALA A 6 -5.14 1.37 3.04
N ASP A 7 -4.95 2.65 3.32
CA ASP A 7 -5.46 3.72 2.47
C ASP A 7 -4.47 3.95 1.32
N PHE A 8 -4.99 4.35 0.16
CA PHE A 8 -4.25 4.43 -1.11
C PHE A 8 -4.28 5.83 -1.74
N ASP A 9 -4.85 6.81 -1.06
CA ASP A 9 -4.98 8.18 -1.54
C ASP A 9 -3.66 8.94 -1.52
N ALA A 10 -3.59 9.99 -2.35
CA ALA A 10 -2.48 10.93 -2.43
C ALA A 10 -2.93 12.32 -1.95
N LEU A 11 -1.99 13.23 -1.77
CA LEU A 11 -2.25 14.61 -1.36
C LEU A 11 -1.91 15.60 -2.48
N PRO A 12 -2.59 16.77 -2.54
CA PRO A 12 -2.29 17.84 -3.49
C PRO A 12 -1.04 18.62 -3.07
N ILE A 13 0.10 17.93 -3.06
CA ILE A 13 1.42 18.44 -2.69
C ILE A 13 2.39 18.10 -3.81
N GLN A 14 3.23 19.06 -4.21
CA GLN A 14 4.26 18.83 -5.22
C GLN A 14 5.32 17.85 -4.71
N ASP A 15 5.66 16.86 -5.53
CA ASP A 15 6.76 15.95 -5.24
C ASP A 15 8.10 16.64 -5.50
N GLU A 16 8.81 16.96 -4.42
CA GLU A 16 10.15 17.57 -4.43
C GLU A 16 11.28 16.52 -4.46
N LYS A 17 10.95 15.23 -4.51
CA LYS A 17 11.97 14.16 -4.52
C LYS A 17 12.74 14.17 -5.84
N ASP A 18 14.07 14.07 -5.76
CA ASP A 18 14.94 13.81 -6.90
C ASP A 18 15.26 12.31 -7.01
N VAL A 19 14.24 11.53 -7.38
CA VAL A 19 14.31 10.06 -7.53
C VAL A 19 13.56 9.61 -8.77
N SER A 20 13.96 8.46 -9.32
CA SER A 20 13.34 7.91 -10.54
C SER A 20 11.86 7.53 -10.38
N TYR A 21 11.40 7.29 -9.16
CA TYR A 21 10.02 6.90 -8.83
C TYR A 21 9.17 8.06 -8.29
N LYS A 22 9.62 9.31 -8.43
CA LYS A 22 8.82 10.48 -8.04
C LYS A 22 7.48 10.50 -8.79
N SER A 23 6.51 11.21 -8.24
CA SER A 23 5.21 11.38 -8.87
C SER A 23 5.36 11.89 -10.31
N THR A 24 4.65 11.25 -11.23
CA THR A 24 4.52 11.69 -12.62
C THR A 24 3.38 12.71 -12.79
N VAL A 25 2.59 12.94 -11.73
CA VAL A 25 1.47 13.90 -11.72
C VAL A 25 1.91 15.17 -11.02
N PRO A 26 1.98 16.33 -11.72
CA PRO A 26 2.33 17.59 -11.10
C PRO A 26 1.39 17.98 -9.95
N GLY A 27 1.95 18.48 -8.85
CA GLY A 27 1.19 18.91 -7.68
C GLY A 27 0.56 17.80 -6.85
N VAL A 28 0.88 16.52 -7.11
CA VAL A 28 0.33 15.38 -6.35
C VAL A 28 1.45 14.44 -5.91
N MET A 29 1.41 13.97 -4.66
CA MET A 29 2.31 12.93 -4.16
C MET A 29 1.69 12.14 -3.00
N HIS A 30 2.14 10.91 -2.77
CA HIS A 30 1.84 10.17 -1.54
C HIS A 30 2.70 10.65 -0.36
N ALA A 31 2.49 11.90 0.07
CA ALA A 31 3.29 12.49 1.16
C ALA A 31 3.09 11.77 2.52
N CYS A 32 2.03 10.98 2.68
CA CYS A 32 1.76 10.18 3.87
C CYS A 32 2.13 8.69 3.73
N GLY A 33 2.78 8.30 2.63
CA GLY A 33 3.25 6.92 2.45
C GLY A 33 2.16 5.88 2.17
N HIS A 34 1.00 6.30 1.68
CA HIS A 34 -0.14 5.42 1.36
C HIS A 34 0.18 4.43 0.23
N ASP A 35 1.10 4.81 -0.67
CA ASP A 35 1.75 3.90 -1.63
C ASP A 35 2.51 2.76 -0.91
N GLY A 36 3.30 3.10 0.10
CA GLY A 36 4.03 2.14 0.95
C GLY A 36 3.10 1.21 1.72
N HIS A 37 2.09 1.77 2.41
CA HIS A 37 1.09 0.98 3.14
C HIS A 37 0.37 -0.01 2.21
N THR A 38 -0.03 0.45 1.02
CA THR A 38 -0.70 -0.38 0.03
C THR A 38 0.23 -1.49 -0.48
N ALA A 39 1.48 -1.18 -0.82
CA ALA A 39 2.46 -2.16 -1.27
C ALA A 39 2.72 -3.25 -0.21
N THR A 40 2.88 -2.85 1.05
CA THR A 40 3.06 -3.78 2.17
C THR A 40 1.83 -4.66 2.38
N LEU A 41 0.62 -4.09 2.37
CA LEU A 41 -0.60 -4.86 2.53
C LEU A 41 -0.77 -5.90 1.41
N LEU A 42 -0.49 -5.53 0.16
CA LEU A 42 -0.52 -6.45 -0.97
C LEU A 42 0.51 -7.58 -0.83
N ALA A 43 1.72 -7.28 -0.34
CA ALA A 43 2.75 -8.28 -0.07
C ALA A 43 2.29 -9.28 1.01
N VAL A 44 1.72 -8.78 2.10
CA VAL A 44 1.15 -9.62 3.18
C VAL A 44 0.01 -10.48 2.65
N ALA A 45 -0.93 -9.89 1.91
CA ALA A 45 -2.05 -10.62 1.31
C ALA A 45 -1.57 -11.75 0.38
N LYS A 46 -0.54 -11.50 -0.45
CA LYS A 46 0.07 -12.51 -1.32
C LYS A 46 0.69 -13.66 -0.52
N VAL A 47 1.41 -13.36 0.56
CA VAL A 47 2.00 -14.39 1.43
C VAL A 47 0.92 -15.23 2.12
N LEU A 48 -0.13 -14.59 2.62
CA LEU A 48 -1.25 -15.27 3.28
C LEU A 48 -2.07 -16.13 2.31
N ALA A 49 -2.33 -15.64 1.10
CA ALA A 49 -3.03 -16.39 0.05
C ALA A 49 -2.25 -17.66 -0.35
N ASN A 50 -0.92 -17.58 -0.40
CA ASN A 50 -0.05 -18.72 -0.72
C ASN A 50 0.15 -19.69 0.47
N ARG A 51 -0.25 -19.32 1.69
CA ARG A 51 -0.15 -20.16 2.89
C ARG A 51 -1.53 -20.62 3.37
N ARG A 52 -2.04 -21.69 2.74
CA ARG A 52 -3.38 -22.26 2.92
C ARG A 52 -3.74 -22.67 4.37
N SER A 53 -2.75 -22.89 5.24
CA SER A 53 -2.99 -23.19 6.67
C SER A 53 -3.27 -21.93 7.50
N ILE A 54 -2.72 -20.77 7.12
CA ILE A 54 -2.85 -19.51 7.87
C ILE A 54 -4.13 -18.76 7.46
N SER A 55 -4.55 -18.88 6.20
CA SER A 55 -5.73 -18.19 5.66
C SER A 55 -7.07 -18.65 6.26
N LYS A 56 -7.15 -19.86 6.85
CA LYS A 56 -8.39 -20.43 7.40
C LYS A 56 -8.98 -19.67 8.60
N GLY A 57 -8.20 -18.85 9.31
CA GLY A 57 -8.70 -18.02 10.41
C GLY A 57 -8.78 -16.52 10.11
N ILE A 58 -8.27 -16.09 8.95
CA ILE A 58 -8.14 -14.68 8.56
C ILE A 58 -9.13 -14.29 7.46
N LEU A 59 -9.50 -15.24 6.58
CA LEU A 59 -10.37 -15.01 5.41
C LEU A 59 -11.75 -15.72 5.50
N SER A 60 -12.09 -16.32 6.65
CA SER A 60 -13.44 -16.86 6.95
C SER A 60 -14.31 -15.84 7.67
#